data_AF-A0A3A1WZY4-F1
#
_entry.id   AF-A0A3A1WZY4-F1
#
_cell.length_a   1.000
_cell.length_b   1.000
_cell.length_c   1.000
_cell.angle_alpha   90.00
_cell.angle_beta   90.00
_cell.angle_gamma   90.00
#
_symmetry.space_group_name_H-M   'P 1'
#
loop_
_entity.id
_entity.type
_entity.pdbx_description
1 polymer ?
#
loop_
_entity_poly.entity_id
_entity_poly.type
_entity_poly.pdbx_seq_one_letter_code
_entity_poly.pdbx_strand_id
1 'polypeptide(L)'
;LSGTLALLLIRKPGSAVYVNVVAAFVQVLLGSPFNIRDTVISALLQGVFAEIPFLIAKYRKFNLTLSALSGLLVAFEYGVFLSFTKYQAKSPTYITIHMITELISGLLLSGVLVWFVYLALRATGALDNFASGRTERV
;
A
#
# COMPACT_ATOMS: atom_id res chain seq x y z
N LEU A 1 -1.32 -0.17 -3.58
CA LEU A 1 -0.98 -1.46 -4.22
C LEU A 1 0.52 -1.80 -4.10
N SER A 2 1.41 -0.89 -4.50
CA SER A 2 2.87 -1.10 -4.56
C SER A 2 3.51 -1.44 -3.21
N GLY A 3 3.18 -0.70 -2.14
CA GLY A 3 3.80 -0.88 -0.83
C GLY A 3 3.45 -2.20 -0.14
N THR A 4 2.18 -2.59 -0.14
CA THR A 4 1.73 -3.87 0.43
C THR A 4 2.33 -5.07 -0.32
N LEU A 5 2.37 -5.00 -1.65
CA LEU A 5 2.96 -6.06 -2.47
C LEU A 5 4.47 -6.20 -2.20
N ALA A 6 5.19 -5.08 -2.10
CA ALA A 6 6.62 -5.07 -1.78
C ALA A 6 6.93 -5.73 -0.43
N LEU A 7 6.08 -5.54 0.60
CA LEU A 7 6.23 -6.20 1.89
C LEU A 7 6.03 -7.71 1.81
N LEU A 8 5.01 -8.17 1.08
CA LEU A 8 4.75 -9.60 0.90
C LEU A 8 5.89 -10.32 0.16
N LEU A 9 6.52 -9.63 -0.81
CA LEU A 9 7.61 -10.15 -1.63
C LEU A 9 8.98 -10.11 -0.92
N ILE A 10 9.37 -8.93 -0.44
CA ILE A 10 10.72 -8.66 0.07
C ILE A 10 10.85 -9.06 1.54
N ARG A 11 9.76 -8.98 2.32
CA ARG A 11 9.71 -9.33 3.75
C ARG A 11 10.79 -8.64 4.61
N LYS A 12 11.18 -7.41 4.25
CA LYS A 12 12.15 -6.58 4.98
C LYS A 12 11.52 -5.25 5.45
N PRO A 13 11.99 -4.67 6.56
CA PRO A 13 11.59 -3.32 6.96
C PRO A 13 12.04 -2.29 5.91
N GLY A 14 11.24 -1.25 5.68
CA GLY A 14 11.50 -0.21 4.69
C GLY A 14 11.15 -0.57 3.24
N SER A 15 10.70 -1.80 2.94
CA SER A 15 10.42 -2.21 1.56
C SER A 15 9.17 -1.53 0.98
N ALA A 16 8.16 -1.24 1.80
CA ALA A 16 6.95 -0.57 1.32
C ALA A 16 7.25 0.88 0.93
N VAL A 17 8.00 1.57 1.79
CA VAL A 17 8.39 2.97 1.59
C VAL A 17 9.23 3.09 0.31
N TYR A 18 10.25 2.25 0.16
CA TYR A 18 11.12 2.30 -1.02
C TYR A 18 10.35 2.11 -2.32
N VAL A 19 9.52 1.06 -2.41
CA VAL A 19 8.79 0.76 -3.65
C VAL A 19 7.72 1.83 -3.94
N ASN A 20 7.06 2.37 -2.92
CA ASN A 20 6.11 3.47 -3.13
C ASN A 20 6.79 4.74 -3.64
N VAL A 21 7.95 5.11 -3.09
CA VAL A 21 8.70 6.29 -3.54
C VAL A 21 9.16 6.12 -4.99
N VAL A 22 9.71 4.95 -5.33
CA VAL A 22 10.10 4.64 -6.72
C VAL A 22 8.89 4.69 -7.66
N ALA A 23 7.76 4.11 -7.25
CA ALA A 23 6.52 4.15 -8.03
C ALA A 23 6.02 5.59 -8.24
N ALA A 24 6.11 6.44 -7.22
CA ALA A 24 5.74 7.85 -7.30
C ALA A 24 6.65 8.64 -8.25
N PHE A 25 7.96 8.38 -8.24
CA PHE A 25 8.87 8.99 -9.21
C PHE A 25 8.54 8.57 -10.64
N VAL A 26 8.29 7.28 -10.87
CA VAL A 26 7.86 6.78 -12.19
C VAL A 26 6.54 7.44 -12.61
N GLN A 27 5.58 7.58 -11.70
CA GLN A 27 4.31 8.26 -11.97
C GLN A 27 4.51 9.73 -12.37
N VAL A 28 5.41 10.44 -11.68
CA VAL A 28 5.76 11.83 -12.01
C VAL A 28 6.39 11.91 -13.40
N LEU A 29 7.32 11.01 -13.73
CA LEU A 29 8.00 10.96 -15.02
C LEU A 29 7.05 10.64 -16.19
N LEU A 30 6.03 9.81 -15.96
CA LEU A 30 5.01 9.46 -16.95
C LEU A 30 4.00 10.58 -17.22
N GLY A 31 4.14 11.74 -16.56
CA GLY A 31 3.26 12.89 -16.73
C GLY A 31 2.11 12.90 -15.73
N SER A 32 2.44 13.08 -14.45
CA SER A 32 1.43 13.22 -13.39
C SER A 32 0.72 14.58 -13.50
N PRO A 33 -0.64 14.62 -13.43
CA PRO A 33 -1.39 15.87 -13.32
C PRO A 33 -1.30 16.52 -11.94
N PHE A 34 -0.61 15.88 -10.98
CA PHE A 34 -0.48 16.33 -9.60
C PHE A 34 0.91 16.94 -9.34
N ASN A 35 0.97 17.88 -8.39
CA ASN A 35 2.24 18.45 -7.96
C ASN A 35 3.19 17.35 -7.48
N ILE A 36 4.41 17.35 -8.03
CA ILE A 36 5.47 16.37 -7.71
C ILE A 36 5.67 16.24 -6.21
N ARG A 37 5.73 17.38 -5.51
CA ARG A 37 5.88 17.45 -4.07
C ARG A 37 4.77 16.68 -3.34
N ASP A 38 3.51 16.89 -3.70
CA ASP A 38 2.37 16.27 -3.02
C ASP A 38 2.31 14.76 -3.30
N THR A 39 2.64 14.34 -4.52
CA THR A 39 2.69 12.92 -4.91
C THR A 39 3.78 12.17 -4.14
N VAL A 40 4.99 12.74 -4.04
CA VAL A 40 6.10 12.10 -3.32
C VAL A 40 5.85 12.05 -1.81
N ILE A 41 5.35 13.15 -1.22
CA ILE A 41 5.01 13.19 0.22
C ILE A 41 3.92 12.17 0.55
N SER A 42 2.86 12.12 -0.25
CA SER A 42 1.78 11.15 -0.04
C SER A 42 2.29 9.72 -0.22
N ALA A 43 3.12 9.43 -1.22
CA ALA A 43 3.67 8.09 -1.40
C ALA A 43 4.57 7.64 -0.24
N LEU A 44 5.35 8.56 0.34
CA LEU A 44 6.14 8.30 1.55
C LEU A 44 5.23 7.92 2.72
N LEU A 45 4.21 8.73 3.01
CA LEU A 45 3.26 8.46 4.09
C LEU A 45 2.52 7.14 3.87
N GLN A 46 1.99 6.91 2.68
CA GLN A 46 1.37 5.63 2.32
C GLN A 46 2.33 4.45 2.53
N GLY A 47 3.62 4.61 2.23
CA GLY A 47 4.64 3.58 2.48
C GLY A 47 4.82 3.28 3.97
N VAL A 48 4.88 4.32 4.80
CA VAL A 48 5.04 4.18 6.26
C VAL A 48 3.82 3.52 6.87
N PHE A 49 2.62 3.96 6.51
CA PHE A 49 1.37 3.39 7.01
C PHE A 49 1.15 1.96 6.52
N ALA A 50 1.61 1.62 5.32
CA ALA A 50 1.60 0.25 4.84
C ALA A 50 2.46 -0.67 5.72
N GLU A 51 3.56 -0.16 6.27
CA GLU A 51 4.49 -0.92 7.12
C GLU A 51 3.99 -1.14 8.54
N ILE A 52 3.16 -0.26 9.10
CA ILE A 52 2.73 -0.31 10.51
C ILE A 52 2.18 -1.68 10.91
N PRO A 53 1.23 -2.32 10.18
CA PRO A 53 0.70 -3.62 10.59
C PRO A 53 1.75 -4.73 10.56
N PHE A 54 2.68 -4.69 9.60
CA PHE A 54 3.76 -5.67 9.48
C PHE A 54 4.86 -5.45 10.53
N LEU A 55 5.11 -4.19 10.90
CA LEU A 55 6.01 -3.80 11.98
C LEU A 55 5.47 -4.27 13.34
N ILE A 56 4.17 -4.11 13.59
CA ILE A 56 3.49 -4.64 14.79
C ILE A 56 3.62 -6.17 14.85
N ALA A 57 3.47 -6.84 13.71
CA ALA A 57 3.70 -8.28 13.57
C ALA A 57 5.19 -8.68 13.62
N LYS A 58 6.10 -7.73 13.88
CA LYS A 58 7.57 -7.89 13.91
C LYS A 58 8.13 -8.59 12.67
N TYR A 59 7.48 -8.41 11.51
CA TYR A 59 7.80 -9.08 10.25
C TYR A 59 7.87 -10.62 10.35
N ARG A 60 7.19 -11.23 11.34
CA ARG A 60 7.19 -12.69 11.54
C ARG A 60 6.06 -13.41 10.80
N LYS A 61 5.00 -12.68 10.45
CA LYS A 61 3.81 -13.23 9.79
C LYS A 61 3.45 -12.37 8.59
N PHE A 62 3.10 -13.03 7.48
CA PHE A 62 2.64 -12.39 6.25
C PHE A 62 1.35 -13.09 5.83
N ASN A 63 0.23 -12.63 6.39
CA ASN A 63 -1.09 -13.23 6.20
C ASN A 63 -2.03 -12.24 5.50
N LEU A 64 -3.11 -12.75 4.90
CA LEU A 64 -4.17 -11.94 4.30
C LEU A 64 -4.66 -10.83 5.24
N THR A 65 -4.84 -11.11 6.54
CA THR A 65 -5.28 -10.12 7.53
C THR A 65 -4.33 -8.94 7.65
N LEU A 66 -3.01 -9.16 7.62
CA LEU A 66 -2.01 -8.09 7.70
C LEU A 66 -1.96 -7.27 6.41
N SER A 67 -2.12 -7.94 5.26
CA SER A 67 -2.25 -7.26 3.96
C SER A 67 -3.51 -6.37 3.93
N ALA A 68 -4.64 -6.90 4.40
CA ALA A 68 -5.90 -6.18 4.50
C ALA A 68 -5.82 -4.97 5.45
N LEU A 69 -5.25 -5.17 6.65
CA LEU A 69 -5.04 -4.09 7.62
C LEU A 69 -4.11 -3.00 7.06
N SER A 70 -3.06 -3.40 6.35
CA SER A 70 -2.14 -2.47 5.70
C SER A 70 -2.84 -1.66 4.60
N GLY A 71 -3.61 -2.30 3.73
CA GLY A 71 -4.42 -1.60 2.73
C GLY A 71 -5.44 -0.63 3.33
N LEU A 72 -6.07 -1.00 4.45
CA LEU A 72 -7.01 -0.14 5.17
C LEU A 72 -6.31 1.06 5.81
N LEU A 73 -5.15 0.86 6.44
CA LEU A 73 -4.40 1.94 7.09
C LEU A 73 -3.88 2.96 6.06
N VAL A 74 -3.43 2.49 4.90
CA VAL A 74 -3.00 3.34 3.78
C VAL A 74 -4.17 4.15 3.23
N ALA A 75 -5.33 3.53 3.02
CA ALA A 75 -6.51 4.26 2.55
C ALA A 75 -7.04 5.27 3.58
N PHE A 76 -6.92 4.94 4.87
CA PHE A 76 -7.25 5.87 5.94
C PHE A 76 -6.34 7.10 5.90
N GLU A 77 -5.01 6.89 5.85
CA GLU A 77 -4.04 7.98 5.75
C GLU A 77 -4.30 8.84 4.51
N TYR A 78 -4.50 8.23 3.34
CA TYR A 78 -4.72 8.94 2.11
C TYR A 78 -6.03 9.74 2.12
N GLY A 79 -7.12 9.17 2.66
CA GLY A 79 -8.40 9.86 2.83
C GLY A 79 -8.29 11.07 3.77
N VAL A 80 -7.52 10.96 4.86
CA VAL A 80 -7.22 12.08 5.76
C VAL A 80 -6.37 13.13 5.05
N PHE A 81 -5.31 12.73 4.33
CA PHE A 81 -4.44 13.63 3.57
C PHE A 81 -5.22 14.46 2.55
N LEU A 82 -6.15 13.83 1.81
CA LEU A 82 -7.03 14.51 0.86
C LEU A 82 -8.02 15.46 1.55
N SER A 83 -8.55 15.06 2.71
CA SER A 83 -9.46 15.89 3.50
C SER A 83 -8.80 17.21 3.91
N PHE A 84 -7.55 17.13 4.37
CA PHE A 84 -6.78 18.30 4.79
C PHE A 84 -6.22 19.12 3.62
N THR A 85 -5.88 18.50 2.49
CA THR A 85 -5.16 19.20 1.40
C THR A 85 -6.10 19.72 0.31
N LYS A 86 -7.15 18.96 -0.03
CA LYS A 86 -7.98 19.21 -1.22
C LYS A 86 -9.47 19.37 -0.96
N TYR A 87 -9.99 18.85 0.16
CA TYR A 87 -11.43 18.89 0.44
C TYR A 87 -11.86 19.90 1.51
N GLN A 88 -11.00 20.83 1.90
CA GLN A 88 -11.31 21.87 2.88
C GLN A 88 -12.56 22.71 2.52
N ALA A 89 -12.83 22.90 1.22
CA ALA A 89 -13.97 23.66 0.72
C ALA A 89 -15.22 22.79 0.41
N LYS A 90 -15.18 21.47 0.65
CA LYS A 90 -16.27 20.56 0.31
C LYS A 90 -17.19 20.30 1.51
N SER A 91 -18.45 19.95 1.20
CA SER A 91 -19.43 19.57 2.22
C SER A 91 -18.95 18.39 3.07
N PRO A 92 -19.19 18.39 4.39
CA PRO A 92 -18.86 17.28 5.27
C PRO A 92 -19.40 15.94 4.79
N THR A 93 -20.59 15.92 4.17
CA THR A 93 -21.20 14.71 3.61
C THR A 93 -20.35 14.10 2.49
N TYR A 94 -19.74 14.93 1.63
CA TYR A 94 -18.87 14.46 0.56
C TYR A 94 -17.61 13.81 1.13
N ILE A 95 -17.01 14.43 2.15
CA ILE A 95 -15.79 13.93 2.80
C ILE A 95 -16.07 12.57 3.45
N THR A 96 -17.19 12.43 4.17
CA THR A 96 -17.57 11.17 4.81
C THR A 96 -17.79 10.04 3.81
N ILE A 97 -18.55 10.29 2.74
CA ILE A 97 -18.79 9.27 1.70
C ILE A 97 -17.48 8.88 1.02
N HIS A 98 -16.66 9.87 0.65
CA HIS A 98 -15.37 9.62 0.02
C HIS A 98 -14.47 8.77 0.91
N MET A 99 -14.38 9.10 2.21
CA MET A 99 -13.56 8.35 3.16
C MET A 99 -14.03 6.90 3.33
N ILE A 100 -15.35 6.66 3.38
CA ILE A 100 -15.89 5.29 3.45
C ILE A 100 -15.56 4.51 2.17
N THR A 101 -15.79 5.10 1.00
CA THR A 101 -15.48 4.45 -0.27
C THR A 101 -13.98 4.17 -0.42
N GLU A 102 -13.13 5.10 0.00
CA GLU A 102 -11.67 4.95 -0.05
C GLU A 102 -11.21 3.81 0.86
N LEU A 103 -11.75 3.70 2.08
CA LEU A 103 -11.45 2.61 3.00
C LEU A 103 -11.84 1.24 2.45
N ILE A 104 -13.04 1.13 1.86
CA ILE A 104 -13.51 -0.10 1.22
C ILE A 104 -12.61 -0.46 0.03
N SER A 105 -12.29 0.54 -0.80
CA SER A 105 -11.42 0.37 -1.97
C SER A 105 -10.00 -0.06 -1.56
N GLY A 106 -9.41 0.58 -0.55
CA GLY A 106 -8.08 0.25 -0.04
C GLY A 106 -7.99 -1.13 0.56
N LEU A 107 -9.02 -1.53 1.33
CA LEU A 107 -9.12 -2.88 1.88
C LEU A 107 -9.17 -3.94 0.78
N LEU A 108 -10.06 -3.75 -0.21
CA LEU A 108 -10.28 -4.72 -1.27
C LEU A 108 -9.13 -4.75 -2.28
N LEU A 109 -8.73 -3.59 -2.81
CA LEU A 109 -7.72 -3.50 -3.86
C LEU A 109 -6.31 -3.57 -3.28
N SER A 110 -5.97 -2.73 -2.29
CA SER A 110 -4.62 -2.68 -1.75
C SER A 110 -4.31 -3.78 -0.74
N GLY A 111 -5.33 -4.40 -0.15
CA GLY A 111 -5.19 -5.49 0.81
C GLY A 111 -5.45 -6.87 0.20
N VAL A 112 -6.71 -7.14 -0.16
CA VAL A 112 -7.18 -8.48 -0.58
C VAL A 112 -6.66 -8.85 -1.97
N LEU A 113 -6.83 -7.98 -2.96
CA LEU A 113 -6.37 -8.25 -4.33
C LEU A 113 -4.85 -8.43 -4.38
N VAL A 114 -4.09 -7.63 -3.64
CA VAL A 114 -2.62 -7.78 -3.53
C VAL A 114 -2.22 -9.15 -3.01
N TRP A 115 -2.97 -9.72 -2.06
CA TRP A 115 -2.73 -11.07 -1.58
C TRP A 115 -2.96 -12.12 -2.67
N PHE A 116 -4.03 -11.99 -3.45
CA PHE A 116 -4.29 -12.89 -4.58
C PHE A 116 -3.23 -12.75 -5.69
N VAL A 117 -2.79 -11.53 -5.98
CA VAL A 117 -1.68 -11.29 -6.93
C VAL A 117 -0.40 -11.96 -6.42
N TYR A 118 -0.10 -11.86 -5.14
CA TYR A 118 1.03 -12.57 -4.51
C TYR A 118 0.91 -14.10 -4.67
N LEU A 119 -0.28 -14.66 -4.43
CA LEU A 119 -0.53 -16.10 -4.63
C LEU A 119 -0.38 -16.53 -6.09
N ALA A 120 -0.88 -15.74 -7.04
CA ALA A 120 -0.75 -16.02 -8.47
C ALA A 120 0.73 -15.95 -8.92
N LEU A 121 1.48 -14.92 -8.48
CA LEU A 121 2.91 -14.80 -8.72
C LEU A 121 3.68 -16.00 -8.16
N ARG A 122 3.28 -16.49 -6.98
CA ARG A 122 3.85 -17.72 -6.41
C ARG A 122 3.60 -18.93 -7.30
N ALA A 123 2.39 -19.10 -7.81
CA ALA A 123 2.03 -20.23 -8.67
C ALA A 123 2.83 -20.26 -9.99
N THR A 124 3.27 -19.09 -10.47
CA THR A 124 4.08 -18.96 -11.69
C THR A 124 5.57 -19.32 -11.50
N GLY A 125 6.04 -19.55 -10.27
CA GLY A 125 7.46 -19.81 -9.98
C GLY A 125 8.38 -18.59 -10.08
N ALA A 126 7.87 -17.42 -10.50
CA ALA A 126 8.63 -16.17 -10.57
C ALA A 126 9.17 -15.70 -9.20
N LEU A 127 8.61 -16.25 -8.10
CA LEU A 127 9.02 -15.93 -6.73
C LEU A 127 10.11 -16.83 -6.15
N ASP A 128 10.63 -17.81 -6.91
CA ASP A 128 11.64 -18.77 -6.41
C ASP A 128 12.95 -18.09 -5.97
N ASN A 129 13.27 -16.92 -6.52
CA ASN A 129 14.45 -16.15 -6.13
C ASN A 129 14.23 -15.24 -4.90
N PHE A 130 12.97 -14.98 -4.51
CA PHE A 130 12.63 -14.07 -3.42
C PHE A 130 12.53 -14.79 -2.07
N ALA A 131 12.68 -14.03 -0.98
CA ALA A 131 12.56 -14.56 0.39
C ALA A 131 11.22 -15.27 0.64
N SER A 132 10.15 -14.84 -0.04
CA SER A 132 8.83 -15.46 0.00
C SER A 132 8.77 -16.88 -0.60
N GLY A 133 9.64 -17.22 -1.55
CA GLY A 133 9.71 -18.57 -2.14
C GLY A 133 10.51 -19.57 -1.31
N ARG A 134 11.46 -19.10 -0.48
CA ARG A 134 12.38 -19.97 0.29
C ARG A 134 11.81 -20.50 1.61
N THR A 135 10.84 -19.81 2.21
CA THR A 135 10.31 -20.20 3.55
C THR A 135 9.29 -21.33 3.50
N GLU A 136 8.73 -21.67 2.33
CA GLU A 136 7.62 -22.64 2.23
C GLU A 136 7.96 -23.90 1.40
N ARG A 137 9.26 -24.18 1.16
CA ARG A 137 9.76 -25.47 0.64
C ARG A 137 10.34 -26.39 1.74
N VAL A 138 10.15 -26.04 3.02
CA VAL A 138 10.59 -26.88 4.15
C VAL A 138 9.41 -27.68 4.68
#